data_AF-A0A0G2AW82-F1
#
_entry.id   AF-A0A0G2AW82-F1
#
_cell.length_a   1.000
_cell.length_b   1.000
_cell.length_c   1.000
_cell.angle_alpha   90.00
_cell.angle_beta   90.00
_cell.angle_gamma   90.00
#
_symmetry.space_group_name_H-M   'P 1'
#
loop_
_entity.id
_entity.type
_entity.pdbx_description
1 polymer ?
#
loop_
_entity_poly.entity_id
_entity_poly.type
_entity_poly.pdbx_seq_one_letter_code
_entity_poly.pdbx_strand_id
1 'polypeptide(L)'
;MIVPVQRDRALDVWRDAEPFVTKALEQAQGEFDSLDILRFVLSRDMQLWLSVNQVISGVAVTQIIHYPRIGGCCRVVLLSGDGALGAGGWFDEMMDAIEGWAKQNGLKRVEESGREGWIKTGKHRGYRKAYITLVKDL
;
A
#
# COMPACT_ATOMS: atom_id res chain seq x y z
N MET A 1 -14.87 -5.23 1.47
CA MET A 1 -14.49 -4.82 2.84
C MET A 1 -12.98 -4.74 2.91
N ILE A 2 -12.44 -3.67 3.49
CA ILE A 2 -11.00 -3.54 3.73
C ILE A 2 -10.67 -3.98 5.15
N VAL A 3 -9.68 -4.84 5.30
CA VAL A 3 -9.24 -5.36 6.59
C VAL A 3 -7.73 -5.14 6.79
N PRO A 4 -7.30 -4.47 7.88
CA PRO A 4 -5.90 -4.49 8.29
C PRO A 4 -5.56 -5.87 8.86
N VAL A 5 -4.52 -6.50 8.32
CA VAL A 5 -4.08 -7.83 8.78
C VAL A 5 -3.25 -7.67 10.05
N GLN A 6 -3.70 -8.30 11.13
CA GLN A 6 -2.93 -8.39 12.36
C GLN A 6 -1.72 -9.32 12.15
N ARG A 7 -0.58 -9.02 12.80
CA ARG A 7 0.68 -9.76 12.54
C ARG A 7 0.54 -11.28 12.70
N ASP A 8 -0.25 -11.70 13.69
CA ASP A 8 -0.47 -13.09 14.06
C ASP A 8 -1.37 -13.82 13.06
N ARG A 9 -2.08 -13.07 12.22
CA ARG A 9 -2.89 -13.58 11.10
C ARG A 9 -2.16 -13.48 9.75
N ALA A 10 -0.99 -12.85 9.70
CA ALA A 10 -0.29 -12.59 8.44
C ALA A 10 0.08 -13.88 7.70
N LEU A 11 0.60 -14.88 8.41
CA LEU A 11 0.94 -16.18 7.81
C LEU A 11 -0.30 -16.92 7.28
N ASP A 12 -1.43 -16.80 7.95
CA ASP A 12 -2.67 -17.50 7.57
C ASP A 12 -3.22 -17.00 6.24
N VAL A 13 -3.09 -15.70 5.97
CA VAL A 13 -3.60 -15.06 4.75
C VAL A 13 -2.54 -14.92 3.66
N TRP A 14 -1.27 -15.19 3.97
CA TRP A 14 -0.15 -14.88 3.08
C TRP A 14 -0.27 -15.60 1.73
N ARG A 15 -0.65 -16.89 1.76
CA ARG A 15 -0.80 -17.70 0.55
C ARG A 15 -1.72 -17.05 -0.50
N ASP A 16 -2.78 -16.39 -0.06
CA ASP A 16 -3.76 -15.76 -0.94
C ASP A 16 -3.41 -14.29 -1.24
N ALA A 17 -2.67 -13.63 -0.35
CA ALA A 17 -2.22 -12.24 -0.53
C ALA A 17 -0.96 -12.12 -1.41
N GLU A 18 -0.05 -13.09 -1.33
CA GLU A 18 1.26 -13.08 -2.01
C GLU A 18 1.15 -12.86 -3.52
N PRO A 19 0.21 -13.48 -4.28
CA PRO A 19 0.08 -13.21 -5.70
C PRO A 19 -0.15 -11.73 -6.03
N PHE A 20 -0.91 -11.00 -5.21
CA PHE A 20 -1.14 -9.56 -5.39
C PHE A 20 0.09 -8.74 -5.02
N VAL A 21 0.82 -9.15 -3.98
CA VAL A 21 2.10 -8.53 -3.58
C VAL A 21 3.11 -8.69 -4.72
N THR A 22 3.30 -9.92 -5.23
CA THR A 22 4.20 -10.22 -6.35
C THR A 22 3.83 -9.41 -7.59
N LYS A 23 2.53 -9.33 -7.93
CA LYS A 23 2.05 -8.48 -9.04
C LYS A 23 2.39 -7.00 -8.88
N ALA A 24 2.38 -6.46 -7.65
CA ALA A 24 2.84 -5.09 -7.40
C ALA A 24 4.34 -4.95 -7.62
N LEU A 25 5.12 -5.95 -7.18
CA LEU A 25 6.58 -5.99 -7.28
C LEU A 25 7.10 -6.21 -8.72
N GLU A 26 6.33 -6.83 -9.61
CA GLU A 26 6.67 -6.92 -11.05
C GLU A 26 6.86 -5.55 -11.72
N GLN A 27 6.24 -4.50 -11.16
CA GLN A 27 6.39 -3.12 -11.64
C GLN A 27 7.37 -2.29 -10.79
N ALA A 28 7.93 -2.88 -9.73
CA ALA A 28 8.95 -2.26 -8.90
C ALA A 28 10.33 -2.33 -9.58
N GLN A 29 11.35 -1.80 -8.93
CA GLN A 29 12.73 -1.75 -9.44
C GLN A 29 13.67 -2.71 -8.68
N GLY A 30 13.11 -3.74 -8.04
CA GLY A 30 13.86 -4.72 -7.26
C GLY A 30 14.20 -4.25 -5.84
N GLU A 31 13.49 -3.25 -5.31
CA GLU A 31 13.69 -2.77 -3.94
C GLU A 31 13.34 -3.82 -2.88
N PHE A 32 12.41 -4.73 -3.21
CA PHE A 32 11.92 -5.80 -2.34
C PHE A 32 11.54 -7.05 -3.16
N ASP A 33 11.65 -8.22 -2.54
CA ASP A 33 10.90 -9.42 -2.96
C ASP A 33 9.65 -9.66 -2.06
N SER A 34 8.85 -10.69 -2.36
CA SER A 34 7.64 -10.97 -1.56
C SER A 34 7.98 -11.38 -0.11
N LEU A 35 9.11 -12.07 0.10
CA LEU A 35 9.54 -12.51 1.43
C LEU A 35 10.05 -11.35 2.29
N ASP A 36 10.69 -10.33 1.70
CA ASP A 36 10.99 -9.05 2.35
C ASP A 36 9.72 -8.43 2.93
N ILE A 37 8.67 -8.33 2.11
CA ILE A 37 7.38 -7.78 2.52
C ILE A 37 6.78 -8.58 3.66
N LEU A 38 6.74 -9.92 3.56
CA LEU A 38 6.25 -10.76 4.64
C LEU A 38 7.05 -10.55 5.93
N ARG A 39 8.39 -10.50 5.85
CA ARG A 39 9.26 -10.24 7.00
C ARG A 39 8.92 -8.91 7.67
N PHE A 40 8.76 -7.83 6.91
CA PHE A 40 8.41 -6.52 7.45
C PHE A 40 6.99 -6.46 8.04
N VAL A 41 6.04 -7.21 7.47
CA VAL A 41 4.69 -7.35 8.06
C VAL A 41 4.76 -8.10 9.39
N LEU A 42 5.55 -9.16 9.48
CA LEU A 42 5.72 -9.95 10.71
C LEU A 42 6.47 -9.17 11.81
N SER A 43 7.46 -8.35 11.44
CA SER A 43 8.20 -7.48 12.37
C SER A 43 7.43 -6.22 12.79
N ARG A 44 6.28 -5.93 12.14
CA ARG A 44 5.48 -4.70 12.28
C ARG A 44 6.16 -3.43 11.74
N ASP A 45 7.19 -3.57 10.92
CA ASP A 45 7.77 -2.45 10.19
C ASP A 45 6.85 -2.00 9.03
N MET A 46 6.00 -2.91 8.54
CA MET A 46 4.96 -2.64 7.55
C MET A 46 3.60 -3.20 7.99
N GLN A 47 2.53 -2.66 7.42
CA GLN A 47 1.14 -3.08 7.64
C GLN A 47 0.56 -3.60 6.32
N LEU A 48 0.04 -4.83 6.34
CA LEU A 48 -0.69 -5.45 5.24
C LEU A 48 -2.18 -5.12 5.33
N TRP A 49 -2.79 -4.78 4.20
CA TRP A 49 -4.21 -4.52 4.04
C TRP A 49 -4.78 -5.41 2.95
N LEU A 50 -5.96 -5.97 3.18
CA LEU A 50 -6.67 -6.79 2.19
C LEU A 50 -8.00 -6.12 1.84
N SER A 51 -8.32 -6.09 0.55
CA SER A 51 -9.70 -5.94 0.08
C SER A 51 -10.29 -7.33 -0.08
N VAL A 52 -11.35 -7.62 0.66
CA VAL A 52 -12.03 -8.92 0.69
C VAL A 52 -13.49 -8.76 0.27
N ASN A 53 -13.88 -9.50 -0.76
CA ASN A 53 -15.27 -9.72 -1.16
C ASN A 53 -15.46 -11.19 -1.59
N GLN A 54 -15.84 -12.04 -0.64
CA GLN A 54 -15.82 -13.52 -0.72
C GLN A 54 -14.41 -14.13 -0.90
N VAL A 55 -13.57 -13.49 -1.71
CA VAL A 55 -12.15 -13.75 -1.91
C VAL A 55 -11.36 -12.44 -1.79
N ILE A 56 -10.02 -12.54 -1.68
CA ILE A 56 -9.15 -11.37 -1.75
C ILE A 56 -9.18 -10.81 -3.18
N SER A 57 -9.48 -9.52 -3.31
CA SER A 57 -9.54 -8.80 -4.59
C SER A 57 -8.50 -7.67 -4.67
N GLY A 58 -7.73 -7.43 -3.60
CA GLY A 58 -6.66 -6.45 -3.63
C GLY A 58 -5.86 -6.42 -2.34
N VAL A 59 -4.66 -5.89 -2.44
CA VAL A 59 -3.67 -5.76 -1.37
C VAL A 59 -3.08 -4.36 -1.38
N ALA A 60 -2.88 -3.80 -0.20
CA ALA A 60 -1.95 -2.70 0.01
C ALA A 60 -0.94 -3.05 1.10
N VAL A 61 0.25 -2.49 1.01
CA VAL A 61 1.26 -2.54 2.08
C VAL A 61 1.66 -1.11 2.41
N THR A 62 1.60 -0.74 3.68
CA THR A 62 1.94 0.60 4.15
C THR A 62 3.05 0.58 5.19
N GLN A 63 3.78 1.68 5.30
CA GLN A 63 4.80 1.90 6.33
C GLN A 63 4.61 3.31 6.94
N ILE A 64 4.84 3.46 8.24
CA ILE A 64 5.00 4.78 8.84
C ILE A 64 6.47 5.17 8.73
N ILE A 65 6.75 6.26 8.03
CA ILE A 65 8.08 6.86 7.93
C ILE A 65 8.11 8.20 8.64
N HIS A 66 9.29 8.66 9.04
CA HIS A 66 9.45 9.94 9.74
C HIS A 66 10.38 10.88 8.99
N TYR A 67 9.90 12.11 8.79
CA TYR A 67 10.70 13.21 8.27
C TYR A 67 10.95 14.25 9.36
N PRO A 68 12.17 14.82 9.48
CA PRO A 68 12.48 15.78 10.55
C PRO A 68 11.58 17.03 10.61
N ARG A 69 11.06 17.49 9.47
CA ARG A 69 10.31 18.77 9.38
C ARG A 69 8.80 18.60 9.33
N ILE A 70 8.29 17.51 8.77
CA ILE A 70 6.85 17.28 8.59
C ILE A 70 6.30 16.14 9.45
N GLY A 71 7.17 15.46 10.21
CA GLY A 71 6.79 14.40 11.14
C GLY A 71 6.52 13.06 10.44
N GLY A 72 5.64 12.27 11.06
CA GLY A 72 5.23 10.96 10.55
C GLY A 72 4.40 11.06 9.27
N CYS A 73 4.63 10.14 8.35
CA CYS A 73 3.94 10.01 7.08
C CYS A 73 3.56 8.54 6.85
N CYS A 74 2.34 8.28 6.39
CA CYS A 74 1.94 6.95 5.95
C CYS A 74 2.35 6.78 4.49
N ARG A 75 3.37 5.96 4.22
CA ARG A 75 3.76 5.59 2.86
C ARG A 75 3.02 4.33 2.43
N VAL A 76 2.29 4.39 1.32
CA VAL A 76 1.85 3.22 0.57
C VAL A 76 3.05 2.71 -0.21
N VAL A 77 3.55 1.53 0.19
CA VAL A 77 4.73 0.87 -0.39
C VAL A 77 4.32 0.04 -1.59
N LEU A 78 3.23 -0.72 -1.47
CA LEU A 78 2.68 -1.55 -2.53
C LEU A 78 1.17 -1.38 -2.60
N LEU A 79 0.62 -1.43 -3.82
CA LEU A 79 -0.81 -1.39 -4.07
C LEU A 79 -1.12 -2.18 -5.33
N SER A 80 -1.99 -3.18 -5.22
CA SER A 80 -2.39 -4.04 -6.34
C SER A 80 -3.76 -4.63 -6.06
N GLY A 81 -4.51 -4.92 -7.12
CA GLY A 81 -5.84 -5.50 -7.00
C GLY A 81 -6.48 -5.73 -8.36
N ASP A 82 -7.58 -6.45 -8.33
CA ASP A 82 -8.39 -6.79 -9.49
C ASP A 82 -9.78 -6.14 -9.37
N GLY A 83 -10.34 -5.73 -10.50
CA GLY A 83 -11.64 -5.08 -10.57
C GLY A 83 -11.59 -3.55 -10.66
N ALA A 84 -12.73 -2.91 -10.42
CA ALA A 84 -12.92 -1.48 -10.67
C ALA A 84 -12.11 -0.59 -9.71
N LEU A 85 -11.43 0.41 -10.27
CA LEU A 85 -10.61 1.39 -9.55
C LEU A 85 -11.37 2.68 -9.17
N GLY A 86 -12.60 2.86 -9.66
CA GLY A 86 -13.40 4.08 -9.46
C GLY A 86 -14.27 4.06 -8.20
N ALA A 87 -15.21 5.01 -8.12
CA ALA A 87 -16.12 5.16 -6.98
C ALA A 87 -16.88 3.86 -6.66
N GLY A 88 -16.80 3.41 -5.40
CA GLY A 88 -17.35 2.13 -4.94
C GLY A 88 -16.51 0.91 -5.34
N GLY A 89 -15.32 1.11 -5.91
CA GLY A 89 -14.34 0.08 -6.22
C GLY A 89 -13.34 -0.13 -5.07
N TRP A 90 -12.57 -1.21 -5.17
CA TRP A 90 -11.64 -1.62 -4.12
C TRP A 90 -10.58 -0.55 -3.80
N PHE A 91 -10.19 0.25 -4.80
CA PHE A 91 -9.17 1.29 -4.63
C PHE A 91 -9.65 2.39 -3.68
N ASP A 92 -10.83 2.95 -3.92
CA ASP A 92 -11.36 4.03 -3.08
C ASP A 92 -11.61 3.56 -1.65
N GLU A 93 -12.18 2.36 -1.49
CA GLU A 93 -12.36 1.76 -0.16
C GLU A 93 -11.01 1.54 0.56
N MET A 94 -10.00 1.05 -0.17
CA MET A 94 -8.64 0.82 0.36
C MET A 94 -8.02 2.12 0.85
N MET A 95 -8.11 3.18 0.03
CA MET A 95 -7.54 4.48 0.37
C MET A 95 -8.30 5.14 1.52
N ASP A 96 -9.63 5.00 1.60
CA ASP A 96 -10.42 5.45 2.76
C ASP A 96 -9.92 4.80 4.07
N ALA A 97 -9.67 3.48 4.04
CA ALA A 97 -9.17 2.75 5.20
C ALA A 97 -7.76 3.19 5.61
N ILE A 98 -6.83 3.31 4.66
CA ILE A 98 -5.45 3.74 4.90
C ILE A 98 -5.41 5.18 5.41
N GLU A 99 -6.14 6.11 4.77
CA GLU A 99 -6.21 7.52 5.18
C GLU A 99 -6.85 7.67 6.56
N GLY A 100 -7.88 6.87 6.85
CA GLY A 100 -8.51 6.80 8.17
C GLY A 100 -7.52 6.33 9.25
N TRP A 101 -6.79 5.26 8.99
CA TRP A 101 -5.75 4.76 9.88
C TRP A 101 -4.61 5.77 10.09
N ALA A 102 -4.17 6.43 9.03
CA ALA A 102 -3.15 7.47 9.10
C ALA A 102 -3.61 8.62 10.02
N LYS A 103 -4.86 9.09 9.86
CA LYS A 103 -5.46 10.13 10.71
C LYS A 103 -5.56 9.67 12.18
N GLN A 104 -5.96 8.43 12.43
CA GLN A 104 -6.04 7.85 13.78
C GLN A 104 -4.67 7.79 14.48
N ASN A 105 -3.60 7.61 13.70
CA ASN A 105 -2.22 7.66 14.19
C ASN A 105 -1.64 9.09 14.28
N GLY A 106 -2.47 10.13 14.10
CA GLY A 106 -2.04 11.53 14.14
C GLY A 106 -1.18 11.96 12.95
N LEU A 107 -1.13 11.15 11.88
CA LEU A 107 -0.37 11.46 10.68
C LEU A 107 -1.11 12.48 9.83
N LYS A 108 -0.37 13.42 9.25
CA LYS A 108 -0.93 14.52 8.44
C LYS A 108 -0.72 14.33 6.94
N ARG A 109 -0.09 13.22 6.55
CA ARG A 109 0.31 12.94 5.18
C ARG A 109 0.23 11.45 4.87
N VAL A 110 -0.32 11.17 3.70
CA VAL A 110 -0.16 9.89 2.99
C VAL A 110 0.68 10.18 1.74
N GLU A 111 1.58 9.27 1.42
CA GLU A 111 2.36 9.33 0.18
C GLU A 111 2.48 7.96 -0.44
N GLU A 112 2.80 7.94 -1.72
CA GLU A 112 3.03 6.73 -2.50
C GLU A 112 4.20 7.02 -3.44
N SER A 113 5.09 6.05 -3.60
CA SER A 113 6.08 6.02 -4.67
C SER A 113 5.71 4.88 -5.60
N GLY A 114 4.91 5.18 -6.63
CA GLY A 114 4.38 4.17 -7.54
C GLY A 114 4.40 4.61 -9.00
N ARG A 115 3.91 3.72 -9.87
CA ARG A 115 3.80 3.99 -11.32
C ARG A 115 2.94 5.22 -11.62
N GLU A 116 3.24 5.92 -12.70
CA GLU A 116 2.57 7.17 -13.10
C GLU A 116 1.04 7.03 -13.22
N GLY A 117 0.55 5.84 -13.58
CA GLY A 117 -0.89 5.56 -13.67
C GLY A 117 -1.68 5.88 -12.39
N TRP A 118 -1.07 5.73 -11.21
CA TRP A 118 -1.72 6.04 -9.93
C TRP A 118 -2.01 7.53 -9.74
N ILE A 119 -1.28 8.42 -10.41
CA ILE A 119 -1.56 9.86 -10.38
C ILE A 119 -2.94 10.14 -10.98
N LYS A 120 -3.30 9.46 -12.07
CA LYS A 120 -4.63 9.60 -12.69
C LYS A 120 -5.71 9.05 -11.76
N THR A 121 -5.47 7.87 -11.18
CA THR A 121 -6.42 7.19 -10.30
C THR A 121 -6.65 7.93 -8.98
N GLY A 122 -5.61 8.50 -8.35
CA GLY A 122 -5.74 9.19 -7.06
C GLY A 122 -6.14 10.66 -7.15
N LYS A 123 -6.24 11.24 -8.36
CA LYS A 123 -6.46 12.68 -8.55
C LYS A 123 -7.76 13.18 -7.90
N HIS A 124 -8.86 12.42 -7.99
CA HIS A 124 -10.14 12.80 -7.39
C HIS A 124 -10.10 12.81 -5.86
N ARG A 125 -9.14 12.09 -5.25
CA ARG A 125 -8.90 12.07 -3.81
C ARG A 125 -7.89 13.13 -3.34
N GLY A 126 -7.38 13.96 -4.26
CA GLY A 126 -6.40 15.01 -3.94
C GLY A 126 -4.93 14.56 -3.94
N TYR A 127 -4.62 13.32 -4.37
CA TYR A 127 -3.23 12.94 -4.62
C TYR A 127 -2.67 13.76 -5.77
N ARG A 128 -1.41 14.17 -5.63
CA ARG A 128 -0.67 14.97 -6.61
C ARG A 128 0.74 14.44 -6.75
N LYS A 129 1.32 14.61 -7.95
CA LYS A 129 2.74 14.37 -8.17
C LYS A 129 3.56 15.31 -7.28
N ALA A 130 4.39 14.75 -6.40
CA ALA A 130 5.26 15.53 -5.52
C ALA A 130 6.69 15.67 -6.09
N TYR A 131 7.23 14.58 -6.64
CA TYR A 131 8.56 14.47 -7.25
C TYR A 131 8.62 13.27 -8.18
N ILE A 132 9.75 13.09 -8.86
CA ILE A 132 10.10 11.88 -9.64
C ILE A 132 11.36 11.25 -9.06
N THR A 133 11.49 9.93 -9.20
CA THR A 133 12.71 9.20 -8.85
C THR A 133 13.54 8.99 -10.12
N LEU A 134 14.85 9.26 -10.03
CA LEU A 134 15.82 8.98 -11.10
C LEU A 134 16.69 7.80 -10.66
N VAL A 135 16.87 6.81 -11.53
CA VAL A 135 17.64 5.59 -11.25
C VAL A 135 18.74 5.43 -12.29
N LYS A 136 19.91 4.96 -11.85
CA LYS A 136 21.04 4.57 -12.70
C LYS A 136 21.71 3.35 -12.08
N ASP A 137 21.78 2.26 -12.83
CA ASP A 137 22.56 1.08 -12.45
C ASP A 137 24.07 1.40 -12.54
N LEU A 138 24.84 0.82 -11.61
CA LEU A 138 26.29 1.05 -11.48
C LEU A 138 27.10 -0.12 -12.02
#